data_AF-A0A6P1EBL6-F1
#
_entry.id   AF-A0A6P1EBL6-F1
#
_cell.length_a   1.000
_cell.length_b   1.000
_cell.length_c   1.000
_cell.angle_alpha   90.00
_cell.angle_beta   90.00
_cell.angle_gamma   90.00
#
_symmetry.space_group_name_H-M   'P 1'
#
loop_
_entity.id
_entity.type
_entity.pdbx_description
1 polymer ?
#
loop_
_entity_poly.entity_id
_entity_poly.type
_entity_poly.pdbx_seq_one_letter_code
_entity_poly.pdbx_strand_id
1 'polypeptide(L)'
;MTQEIPQETTASADPIDEIKADIAAYESIFAELTRAMDPAALLKVLTYLGRNAKRDASEKQTFDTLEHRRLIARVDALMAQVQPEARKQAISQRNEQNHQRKLKAKHQADSKRQREGKR
;
A
#
# COMPACT_ATOMS: atom_id res chain seq x y z
N MET A 1 44.34 44.55 5.38
CA MET A 1 43.45 43.83 6.31
C MET A 1 42.66 42.84 5.48
N THR A 2 43.02 41.56 5.57
CA THR A 2 42.36 40.49 4.80
C THR A 2 41.26 39.93 5.71
N GLN A 3 40.00 40.07 5.31
CA GLN A 3 38.88 39.47 6.03
C GLN A 3 38.79 37.99 5.64
N GLU A 4 39.05 37.11 6.60
CA GLU A 4 38.77 35.68 6.47
C GLU A 4 37.25 35.49 6.59
N ILE A 5 36.64 35.02 5.50
CA ILE A 5 35.24 34.59 5.49
C ILE A 5 35.22 33.23 6.19
N PRO A 6 34.40 33.01 7.24
CA PRO A 6 34.25 31.68 7.80
C PRO A 6 33.62 30.79 6.74
N GLN A 7 34.35 29.77 6.29
CA GLN A 7 33.72 28.65 5.61
C GLN A 7 32.81 27.98 6.64
N GLU A 8 31.50 28.23 6.54
CA GLU A 8 30.50 27.32 7.09
C GLU A 8 30.66 25.99 6.36
N THR A 9 31.45 25.10 6.96
CA THR A 9 31.46 23.69 6.60
C THR A 9 30.09 23.15 7.00
N THR A 10 29.11 23.23 6.09
CA THR A 10 27.90 22.42 6.20
C THR A 10 28.37 20.98 6.31
N ALA A 11 28.18 20.38 7.48
CA ALA A 11 28.45 18.97 7.70
C ALA A 11 27.74 18.20 6.58
N SER A 12 28.51 17.63 5.66
CA SER A 12 27.99 16.71 4.66
C SER A 12 27.29 15.63 5.46
N ALA A 13 25.96 15.56 5.36
CA ALA A 13 25.22 14.50 6.01
C ALA A 13 25.82 13.17 5.56
N ASP A 14 26.09 12.29 6.52
CA ASP A 14 26.59 10.96 6.21
C ASP A 14 25.53 10.29 5.32
N PRO A 15 25.87 9.75 4.14
CA PRO A 15 24.91 9.07 3.26
C PRO A 15 24.08 8.01 3.99
N ILE A 16 24.61 7.43 5.07
CA ILE A 16 23.88 6.48 5.92
C ILE A 16 22.75 7.16 6.70
N ASP A 17 22.95 8.38 7.20
CA ASP A 17 21.95 9.10 7.98
C ASP A 17 20.84 9.68 7.08
N GLU A 18 21.16 10.06 5.85
CA GLU A 18 20.15 10.40 4.82
C GLU A 18 19.23 9.20 4.53
N ILE A 19 19.80 8.01 4.28
CA ILE A 19 19.02 6.80 4.02
C ILE A 19 18.13 6.43 5.23
N LYS A 20 18.60 6.61 6.46
CA LYS A 20 17.78 6.36 7.66
C LYS A 20 16.62 7.35 7.77
N ALA A 21 16.86 8.63 7.49
CA ALA A 21 15.82 9.66 7.50
C ALA A 21 14.74 9.37 6.45
N ASP A 22 15.16 8.96 5.25
CA ASP A 22 14.23 8.56 4.19
C ASP A 22 13.40 7.34 4.58
N ILE A 23 14.02 6.31 5.17
CA ILE A 23 13.30 5.13 5.68
C ILE A 23 12.26 5.55 6.73
N ALA A 24 12.62 6.41 7.68
CA ALA A 24 11.70 6.88 8.71
C ALA A 24 10.54 7.71 8.10
N ALA A 25 10.81 8.55 7.11
CA ALA A 25 9.79 9.31 6.39
C ALA A 25 8.82 8.38 5.66
N TYR A 26 9.33 7.36 4.95
CA TYR A 26 8.50 6.35 4.29
C TYR A 26 7.62 5.58 5.27
N GLU A 27 8.14 5.25 6.46
CA GLU A 27 7.36 4.58 7.51
C GLU A 27 6.26 5.47 8.08
N SER A 28 6.54 6.75 8.28
CA SER A 28 5.55 7.74 8.70
C SER A 28 4.41 7.86 7.68
N ILE A 29 4.76 8.02 6.40
CA ILE A 29 3.79 8.08 5.30
C ILE A 29 2.96 6.79 5.25
N PHE A 30 3.60 5.62 5.43
CA PHE A 30 2.89 4.35 5.46
C PHE A 30 1.92 4.24 6.64
N ALA A 31 2.30 4.71 7.83
CA ALA A 31 1.44 4.77 9.00
C ALA A 31 0.22 5.69 8.80
N GLU A 32 0.38 6.78 8.03
CA GLU A 32 -0.74 7.65 7.64
C GLU A 32 -1.65 6.97 6.61
N LEU A 33 -1.05 6.37 5.57
CA LEU A 33 -1.80 5.68 4.51
C LEU A 33 -2.60 4.50 5.04
N THR A 34 -2.06 3.72 5.98
CA THR A 34 -2.80 2.63 6.64
C THR A 34 -4.02 3.10 7.41
N ARG A 35 -4.06 4.35 7.88
CA ARG A 35 -5.22 4.95 8.56
C ARG A 35 -6.22 5.57 7.58
N ALA A 36 -5.72 6.17 6.49
CA ALA A 36 -6.53 6.94 5.56
C ALA A 36 -7.07 6.12 4.38
N MET A 37 -6.45 4.99 4.06
CA MET A 37 -6.73 4.22 2.86
C MET A 37 -7.32 2.84 3.16
N ASP A 38 -8.19 2.41 2.26
CA ASP A 38 -8.66 1.04 2.18
C ASP A 38 -7.50 0.03 2.09
N PRO A 39 -7.47 -1.04 2.92
CA PRO A 39 -6.38 -2.01 2.89
C PRO A 39 -6.14 -2.65 1.51
N ALA A 40 -7.19 -2.91 0.73
CA ALA A 40 -7.03 -3.48 -0.60
C ALA A 40 -6.47 -2.45 -1.60
N ALA A 41 -6.84 -1.17 -1.47
CA ALA A 41 -6.24 -0.10 -2.27
C ALA A 41 -4.76 0.12 -1.89
N LEU A 42 -4.44 0.14 -0.60
CA LEU A 42 -3.06 0.29 -0.12
C LEU A 42 -2.17 -0.87 -0.60
N LEU A 43 -2.67 -2.11 -0.55
CA LEU A 43 -1.95 -3.27 -1.07
C LEU A 43 -1.67 -3.14 -2.58
N LYS A 44 -2.59 -2.58 -3.36
CA LYS A 44 -2.35 -2.29 -4.79
C LYS A 44 -1.25 -1.27 -4.98
N VAL A 45 -1.28 -0.16 -4.23
CA VAL A 45 -0.24 0.89 -4.29
C VAL A 45 1.14 0.29 -4.00
N LEU A 46 1.27 -0.48 -2.92
CA LEU A 46 2.55 -1.14 -2.57
C LEU A 46 3.00 -2.13 -3.64
N THR A 47 2.06 -2.88 -4.24
CA THR A 47 2.37 -3.80 -5.35
C THR A 47 2.91 -3.05 -6.56
N TYR A 48 2.32 -1.90 -6.91
CA TYR A 48 2.79 -1.06 -8.01
C TYR A 48 4.15 -0.44 -7.70
N LEU A 49 4.36 0.02 -6.46
CA LEU A 49 5.64 0.56 -6.01
C LEU A 49 6.76 -0.49 -6.15
N GLY A 50 6.54 -1.71 -5.65
CA GLY A 50 7.53 -2.80 -5.77
C GLY A 50 7.82 -3.20 -7.22
N ARG A 51 6.80 -3.20 -8.10
CA ARG A 51 6.98 -3.44 -9.54
C ARG A 51 7.80 -2.33 -10.21
N ASN A 52 7.49 -1.08 -9.91
CA ASN A 52 8.18 0.08 -10.48
C ASN A 52 9.63 0.15 -10.00
N ALA A 53 9.89 -0.14 -8.72
CA ALA A 53 11.25 -0.22 -8.20
C ALA A 53 12.07 -1.29 -8.92
N LYS A 54 11.52 -2.50 -9.12
CA LYS A 54 12.18 -3.59 -9.87
C LYS A 54 12.44 -3.19 -11.33
N ARG A 55 11.48 -2.50 -11.96
CA ARG A 55 11.62 -2.00 -13.33
C ARG A 55 12.72 -0.94 -13.43
N ASP A 56 12.74 0.04 -12.53
CA ASP A 56 13.75 1.10 -12.51
C ASP A 56 15.16 0.53 -12.30
N ALA A 57 15.31 -0.46 -11.41
CA ALA A 57 16.58 -1.15 -11.23
C ALA A 57 17.00 -1.99 -12.44
N SER A 58 16.05 -2.55 -13.18
CA SER A 58 16.33 -3.21 -14.46
C SER A 58 16.79 -2.20 -15.52
N GLU A 59 16.12 -1.05 -15.63
CA GLU A 59 16.46 0.00 -16.60
C GLU A 59 17.83 0.63 -16.30
N LYS A 60 18.17 0.80 -15.02
CA LYS A 60 19.44 1.39 -14.56
C LYS A 60 20.54 0.37 -14.26
N GLN A 61 20.28 -0.93 -14.42
CA GLN A 61 21.19 -2.03 -14.07
C GLN A 61 21.70 -2.00 -12.61
N THR A 62 20.86 -1.55 -11.67
CA THR A 62 21.21 -1.41 -10.24
C THR A 62 20.70 -2.55 -9.35
N PHE A 63 20.26 -3.66 -9.95
CA PHE A 63 19.62 -4.79 -9.24
C PHE A 63 20.50 -5.42 -8.14
N ASP A 64 21.83 -5.42 -8.30
CA ASP A 64 22.76 -6.00 -7.32
C ASP A 64 23.14 -5.04 -6.18
N THR A 65 22.72 -3.78 -6.26
CA THR A 65 23.02 -2.80 -5.20
C THR A 65 22.33 -3.20 -3.89
N LEU A 66 23.03 -2.97 -2.78
CA LEU A 66 22.50 -3.25 -1.44
C LEU A 66 21.25 -2.41 -1.14
N GLU A 67 21.25 -1.16 -1.59
CA GLU A 67 20.16 -0.21 -1.41
C GLU A 67 18.89 -0.67 -2.13
N HIS A 68 19.00 -1.13 -3.38
CA HIS A 68 17.86 -1.67 -4.11
C HIS A 68 17.28 -2.91 -3.43
N ARG A 69 18.13 -3.84 -2.99
CA ARG A 69 17.69 -5.03 -2.25
C ARG A 69 16.97 -4.66 -0.94
N ARG A 70 17.47 -3.67 -0.21
CA ARG A 70 16.82 -3.15 1.00
C ARG A 70 15.47 -2.51 0.70
N LEU A 71 15.36 -1.72 -0.36
CA LEU A 71 14.10 -1.11 -0.79
C LEU A 71 13.04 -2.17 -1.11
N ILE A 72 13.38 -3.16 -1.94
CA ILE A 72 12.44 -4.24 -2.29
C ILE A 72 12.02 -5.03 -1.05
N ALA A 73 12.98 -5.42 -0.20
CA ALA A 73 12.68 -6.14 1.03
C ALA A 73 11.76 -5.32 1.97
N ARG A 74 11.93 -4.00 2.02
CA ARG A 74 11.08 -3.13 2.83
C ARG A 74 9.67 -3.06 2.27
N VAL A 75 9.51 -2.88 0.95
CA VAL A 75 8.18 -2.87 0.31
C VAL A 75 7.48 -4.21 0.51
N ASP A 76 8.17 -5.34 0.36
CA ASP A 76 7.61 -6.67 0.59
C ASP A 76 7.16 -6.86 2.06
N ALA A 77 7.94 -6.35 3.02
CA ALA A 77 7.57 -6.36 4.43
C ALA A 77 6.31 -5.53 4.73
N LEU A 78 6.19 -4.35 4.12
CA LEU A 78 4.99 -3.51 4.24
C LEU A 78 3.76 -4.19 3.61
N MET A 79 3.92 -4.84 2.45
CA MET A 79 2.86 -5.64 1.83
C MET A 79 2.38 -6.77 2.75
N ALA A 80 3.31 -7.49 3.40
CA ALA A 80 2.97 -8.57 4.32
C ALA A 80 2.14 -8.10 5.54
N GLN A 81 2.32 -6.84 5.96
CA GLN A 81 1.51 -6.24 7.04
C GLN A 81 0.08 -5.91 6.60
N VAL A 82 -0.11 -5.44 5.36
CA VAL A 82 -1.44 -5.02 4.86
C VAL A 82 -2.26 -6.21 4.33
N GLN A 83 -1.59 -7.25 3.82
CA GLN A 83 -2.24 -8.38 3.14
C GLN A 83 -3.32 -9.10 3.98
N PRO A 84 -3.16 -9.33 5.30
CA PRO A 84 -4.21 -9.95 6.12
C PRO A 84 -5.49 -9.11 6.17
N GLU A 85 -5.37 -7.79 6.33
CA GLU A 85 -6.51 -6.87 6.41
C GLU A 85 -7.23 -6.76 5.06
N ALA A 86 -6.47 -6.65 3.97
CA ALA A 86 -7.03 -6.69 2.61
C ALA A 86 -7.79 -8.00 2.34
N ARG A 87 -7.27 -9.14 2.82
CA ARG A 87 -7.93 -10.45 2.68
C ARG A 87 -9.22 -10.53 3.50
N LYS A 88 -9.20 -10.10 4.76
CA LYS A 88 -10.40 -10.05 5.61
C LYS A 88 -11.49 -9.21 4.95
N GLN A 89 -11.11 -8.04 4.46
CA GLN A 89 -12.03 -7.15 3.79
C GLN A 89 -12.65 -7.76 2.52
N ALA A 90 -11.84 -8.42 1.68
CA ALA A 90 -12.34 -9.11 0.49
C ALA A 90 -13.37 -10.20 0.83
N ILE A 91 -13.14 -10.95 1.92
CA ILE A 91 -14.10 -11.96 2.40
C ILE A 91 -15.39 -11.29 2.87
N SER A 92 -15.31 -10.23 3.67
CA SER A 92 -16.47 -9.49 4.17
C SER A 92 -17.30 -8.91 3.02
N GLN A 93 -16.67 -8.28 2.03
CA GLN A 93 -17.35 -7.77 0.84
C GLN A 93 -18.06 -8.87 0.05
N ARG A 94 -17.41 -10.03 -0.13
CA ARG A 94 -18.03 -11.19 -0.80
C ARG A 94 -19.24 -11.71 -0.03
N ASN A 95 -19.13 -11.80 1.29
CA ASN A 95 -20.23 -12.26 2.14
C ASN A 95 -21.42 -11.31 2.09
N GLU A 96 -21.17 -10.00 2.13
CA GLU A 96 -22.20 -8.97 2.00
C GLU A 96 -22.88 -9.05 0.63
N GLN A 97 -22.12 -9.16 -0.46
CA GLN A 97 -22.70 -9.33 -1.80
C GLN A 97 -23.57 -10.59 -1.89
N ASN A 98 -23.14 -11.70 -1.29
CA ASN A 98 -23.94 -12.92 -1.25
C ASN A 98 -25.21 -12.76 -0.42
N HIS A 99 -25.14 -12.05 0.71
CA HIS A 99 -26.29 -11.75 1.56
C HIS A 99 -27.33 -10.92 0.77
N GLN A 100 -26.89 -9.85 0.11
CA GLN A 100 -27.74 -9.00 -0.71
C GLN A 100 -28.40 -9.77 -1.87
N ARG A 101 -27.66 -10.68 -2.53
CA ARG A 101 -28.22 -11.55 -3.57
C ARG A 101 -29.31 -12.47 -3.03
N LYS A 102 -29.11 -13.06 -1.85
CA LYS A 102 -30.12 -13.91 -1.19
C LYS A 102 -31.37 -13.13 -0.82
N LEU A 103 -31.23 -11.92 -0.27
CA LEU A 103 -32.37 -11.06 0.06
C LEU A 103 -33.17 -10.72 -1.20
N LYS A 104 -32.50 -10.30 -2.28
CA LYS A 104 -33.16 -10.01 -3.57
C LYS A 104 -33.91 -11.22 -4.11
N ALA A 105 -33.31 -12.41 -4.06
CA ALA A 105 -33.95 -13.65 -4.50
C ALA A 105 -35.20 -13.99 -3.67
N LYS A 106 -35.14 -13.83 -2.34
CA LYS A 106 -36.31 -14.01 -1.46
C LYS A 106 -37.43 -13.04 -1.81
N HIS A 107 -37.13 -11.74 -1.92
CA HIS A 107 -38.14 -10.73 -2.29
C HIS A 107 -38.78 -11.01 -3.66
N GLN A 108 -38.01 -11.48 -4.63
CA GLN A 108 -38.55 -11.88 -5.94
C GLN A 108 -39.48 -13.09 -5.83
N ALA A 109 -39.10 -14.11 -5.06
CA ALA A 109 -39.93 -15.30 -4.83
C ALA A 109 -41.23 -14.96 -4.09
N ASP A 110 -41.15 -14.11 -3.07
CA ASP A 110 -42.32 -13.68 -2.29
C ASP A 110 -43.26 -12.82 -3.14
N SER A 111 -42.72 -11.89 -3.94
CA SER A 111 -43.50 -11.10 -4.89
C SER A 111 -44.22 -11.96 -5.94
N LYS A 112 -43.55 -13.01 -6.44
CA LYS A 112 -44.18 -13.98 -7.36
C LYS A 112 -45.33 -14.74 -6.70
N ARG A 113 -45.13 -15.26 -5.46
CA ARG A 113 -46.18 -15.95 -4.70
C ARG A 113 -47.40 -15.07 -4.42
N GLN A 114 -47.19 -13.79 -4.08
CA GLN A 114 -48.28 -12.84 -3.87
C GLN A 114 -49.09 -12.54 -5.14
N ARG A 115 -48.45 -12.59 -6.31
CA ARG A 115 -49.14 -12.42 -7.61
C ARG A 115 -49.93 -13.66 -8.00
N GLU A 116 -49.39 -14.85 -7.74
CA GLU A 116 -50.04 -16.12 -8.08
C GLU A 116 -51.19 -16.46 -7.12
N GLY A 117 -51.09 -16.17 -5.83
CA GLY A 117 -52.16 -16.41 -4.85
C GLY A 117 -53.32 -15.40 -4.89
N LYS A 118 -53.26 -14.38 -5.77
CA LYS A 118 -54.35 -13.43 -6.04
C LYS A 118 -55.13 -13.73 -7.32
N ARG A 119 -54.77 -14.80 -8.03
CA ARG A 119 -55.51 -15.34 -9.18
C ARG A 119 -56.31 -16.56 -8.72
#